data_AF-A0A2W6W9R7-F1
#
_entry.id   AF-A0A2W6W9R7-F1
#
_cell.length_a   1.000
_cell.length_b   1.000
_cell.length_c   1.000
_cell.angle_alpha   90.00
_cell.angle_beta   90.00
_cell.angle_gamma   90.00
#
_symmetry.space_group_name_H-M   'P 1'
#
loop_
_entity.id
_entity.type
_entity.pdbx_description
1 polymer ?
#
loop_
_entity_poly.entity_id
_entity_poly.type
_entity_poly.pdbx_seq_one_letter_code
_entity_poly.pdbx_strand_id
1 'polypeptide(L)'
;MSTEPTSLARLSMSLPADLFRQLDVMVEERGLPSRSQLIAELIRHALAEHEALTRPEDMLAGTVTLVYRGDRGRVRQQLAQTQTDYLKEVISSQHVFLEDDQSLEVLLVQGPAMRLKELCDALRGIRGVHQLQLVTTTALLPPLHEQDGLEDGASVTSGKSRTSKDVAA
;
A
#
# COMPACT_ATOMS: atom_id res chain seq x y z
N MET A 1 -4.99 4.58 -25.21
CA MET A 1 -3.78 4.21 -24.44
C MET A 1 -3.45 2.78 -24.82
N SER A 2 -2.31 2.56 -25.48
CA SER A 2 -1.90 1.24 -25.96
C SER A 2 -1.44 0.40 -24.77
N THR A 3 -2.21 -0.62 -24.41
CA THR A 3 -1.80 -1.61 -23.42
C THR A 3 -0.72 -2.47 -24.05
N GLU A 4 0.55 -2.18 -23.75
CA GLU A 4 1.66 -3.11 -24.05
C GLU A 4 1.31 -4.48 -23.47
N PRO A 5 1.40 -5.57 -24.26
CA PRO A 5 1.10 -6.91 -23.76
C PRO A 5 2.08 -7.24 -22.64
N THR A 6 1.55 -7.56 -21.45
CA THR A 6 2.35 -7.95 -20.28
C THR A 6 3.25 -9.13 -20.66
N SER A 7 4.56 -8.89 -20.76
CA SER A 7 5.50 -9.94 -21.17
C SER A 7 5.61 -10.99 -20.05
N LEU A 8 5.36 -12.25 -20.40
CA LEU A 8 5.44 -13.37 -19.46
C LEU A 8 6.85 -13.96 -19.45
N ALA A 9 7.50 -13.98 -18.29
CA ALA A 9 8.73 -14.72 -18.07
C ALA A 9 8.42 -16.18 -17.68
N ARG A 10 9.20 -17.14 -18.19
CA ARG A 10 9.07 -18.57 -17.83
C ARG A 10 10.09 -18.94 -16.76
N LEU A 11 9.61 -19.63 -15.73
CA LEU A 11 10.41 -20.12 -14.61
C LEU A 11 10.33 -21.65 -14.55
N SER A 12 11.49 -22.31 -14.54
CA SER A 12 11.62 -23.76 -14.31
C SER A 12 12.36 -23.98 -12.98
N MET A 13 11.82 -24.83 -12.11
CA MET A 13 12.42 -25.13 -10.80
C MET A 13 12.27 -26.60 -10.44
N SER A 14 13.19 -27.11 -9.63
CA SER A 14 13.09 -28.44 -9.02
C SER A 14 12.60 -28.31 -7.58
N LEU A 15 11.63 -29.14 -7.19
CA LEU A 15 11.04 -29.17 -5.84
C LEU A 15 11.03 -30.60 -5.30
N PRO A 16 11.11 -30.81 -3.97
CA PRO A 16 10.82 -32.11 -3.38
C PRO A 16 9.45 -32.61 -3.81
N ALA A 17 9.33 -33.90 -4.17
CA ALA A 17 8.11 -34.47 -4.72
C ALA A 17 6.89 -34.29 -3.79
N ASP A 18 7.09 -34.44 -2.49
CA ASP A 18 6.02 -34.26 -1.50
C ASP A 18 5.53 -32.81 -1.44
N LEU A 19 6.43 -31.84 -1.57
CA LEU A 19 6.07 -30.42 -1.59
C LEU A 19 5.31 -30.07 -2.87
N PHE A 20 5.73 -30.61 -4.02
CA PHE A 20 5.02 -30.44 -5.28
C PHE A 20 3.58 -30.98 -5.19
N ARG A 21 3.39 -32.14 -4.57
CA ARG A 21 2.04 -32.71 -4.35
C ARG A 21 1.19 -31.83 -3.43
N GLN A 22 1.77 -31.29 -2.36
CA GLN A 22 1.05 -30.37 -1.46
C GLN A 22 0.62 -29.09 -2.19
N LEU A 23 1.46 -28.57 -3.09
CA LEU A 23 1.11 -27.42 -3.92
C LEU A 23 -0.08 -27.73 -4.84
N ASP A 24 -0.10 -28.89 -5.51
CA ASP A 24 -1.22 -29.28 -6.38
C ASP A 24 -2.53 -29.41 -5.58
N VAL A 25 -2.50 -30.03 -4.39
CA VAL A 25 -3.66 -30.11 -3.50
C VAL A 25 -4.16 -28.71 -3.12
N MET A 26 -3.26 -27.81 -2.76
CA MET A 26 -3.63 -26.43 -2.41
C MET A 26 -4.25 -25.66 -3.58
N VAL A 27 -3.80 -25.91 -4.82
CA VAL A 27 -4.41 -25.32 -6.04
C VAL A 27 -5.84 -25.83 -6.21
N GLU A 28 -6.06 -27.13 -6.07
CA GLU A 28 -7.39 -27.76 -6.21
C GLU A 28 -8.34 -27.29 -5.12
N GLU A 29 -7.94 -27.32 -3.85
CA GLU A 29 -8.74 -26.89 -2.71
C GLU A 29 -9.17 -25.41 -2.80
N ARG A 30 -8.29 -24.55 -3.35
CA ARG A 30 -8.58 -23.13 -3.56
C ARG A 30 -9.30 -22.84 -4.88
N GLY A 31 -9.52 -23.85 -5.72
CA GLY A 31 -10.16 -23.70 -7.03
C GLY A 31 -9.42 -22.75 -7.98
N LEU A 32 -8.09 -22.69 -7.88
CA LEU A 32 -7.29 -21.75 -8.68
C LEU A 32 -7.11 -22.24 -10.13
N PRO A 33 -7.19 -21.34 -11.14
CA PRO A 33 -7.04 -21.71 -12.56
C PRO A 33 -5.73 -22.40 -12.95
N SER A 34 -4.63 -22.15 -12.21
CA SER A 34 -3.33 -22.77 -12.49
C SER A 34 -2.36 -22.69 -11.31
N ARG A 35 -1.38 -23.61 -11.28
CA ARG A 35 -0.20 -23.52 -10.39
C ARG A 35 0.53 -22.19 -10.50
N SER A 36 0.72 -21.70 -11.73
CA SER A 36 1.44 -20.45 -11.98
C SER A 36 0.76 -19.26 -11.31
N GLN A 37 -0.57 -19.25 -11.23
CA GLN A 37 -1.30 -18.20 -10.52
C GLN A 37 -1.06 -18.24 -9.01
N LEU A 38 -1.12 -19.45 -8.41
CA LEU A 38 -0.81 -19.62 -6.99
C LEU A 38 0.64 -19.21 -6.68
N ILE A 39 1.61 -19.69 -7.47
CA ILE A 39 3.02 -19.35 -7.28
C ILE A 39 3.23 -17.84 -7.41
N ALA A 40 2.62 -17.19 -8.40
CA ALA A 40 2.75 -15.75 -8.57
C ALA A 40 2.12 -14.97 -7.40
N GLU A 41 1.01 -15.44 -6.83
CA GLU A 41 0.41 -14.86 -5.62
C GLU A 41 1.34 -15.00 -4.41
N LEU A 42 1.88 -16.20 -4.18
CA LEU A 42 2.84 -16.47 -3.10
C LEU A 42 4.10 -15.61 -3.23
N ILE A 43 4.63 -15.45 -4.44
CA ILE A 43 5.80 -14.59 -4.71
C ILE A 43 5.48 -13.14 -4.40
N ARG A 44 4.33 -12.62 -4.87
CA ARG A 44 3.93 -11.23 -4.57
C ARG A 44 3.81 -10.97 -3.08
N HIS A 45 3.20 -11.91 -2.35
CA HIS A 45 3.07 -11.82 -0.91
C HIS A 45 4.44 -11.81 -0.21
N ALA A 46 5.32 -12.75 -0.58
CA ALA A 46 6.66 -12.84 -0.01
C ALA A 46 7.52 -11.58 -0.32
N LEU A 47 7.38 -11.01 -1.52
CA LEU A 47 8.05 -9.75 -1.88
C LEU A 47 7.54 -8.59 -1.02
N ALA A 48 6.22 -8.44 -0.86
CA ALA A 48 5.64 -7.38 -0.05
C ALA A 48 6.08 -7.48 1.42
N GLU A 49 6.11 -8.68 2.00
CA GLU A 49 6.62 -8.91 3.36
C GLU A 49 8.12 -8.57 3.48
N HIS A 50 8.92 -8.96 2.48
CA HIS A 50 10.36 -8.68 2.46
C HIS A 50 10.66 -7.19 2.34
N GLU A 51 9.95 -6.48 1.46
CA GLU A 51 10.08 -5.02 1.28
C GLU A 51 9.70 -4.28 2.55
N ALA A 52 8.60 -4.66 3.19
CA ALA A 52 8.18 -4.05 4.45
C ALA A 52 9.24 -4.15 5.57
N LEU A 53 10.11 -5.17 5.53
CA LEU A 53 11.19 -5.38 6.50
C LEU A 53 12.50 -4.71 6.09
N THR A 54 12.80 -4.62 4.80
CA THR A 54 14.13 -4.23 4.29
C THR A 54 14.18 -2.80 3.75
N ARG A 55 13.05 -2.27 3.31
CA ARG A 55 12.92 -0.94 2.68
C ARG A 55 11.79 -0.16 3.36
N PRO A 56 12.02 0.37 4.56
CA PRO A 56 10.97 0.98 5.36
C PRO A 56 10.36 2.25 4.73
N GLU A 57 11.10 2.89 3.82
CA GLU A 57 10.68 4.06 3.04
C GLU A 57 9.84 3.72 1.78
N ASP A 58 9.82 2.45 1.34
CA ASP A 58 9.08 2.06 0.14
C ASP A 58 7.58 2.21 0.34
N MET A 59 6.90 2.68 -0.70
CA MET A 59 5.45 2.80 -0.72
C MET A 59 4.83 1.42 -0.88
N LEU A 60 3.91 1.08 0.02
CA LEU A 60 3.07 -0.10 -0.06
C LEU A 60 1.61 0.31 0.02
N ALA A 61 0.74 -0.48 -0.60
CA ALA A 61 -0.69 -0.42 -0.36
C ALA A 61 -1.14 -1.64 0.45
N GLY A 62 -2.30 -1.57 1.08
CA GLY A 62 -2.78 -2.70 1.87
C GLY A 62 -4.12 -2.49 2.54
N THR A 63 -4.47 -3.47 3.37
CA THR A 63 -5.62 -3.43 4.27
C THR A 63 -5.17 -3.61 5.70
N VAL A 64 -5.75 -2.83 6.62
CA VAL A 64 -5.69 -3.10 8.07
C VAL A 64 -7.05 -3.60 8.50
N THR A 65 -7.13 -4.87 8.91
CA THR A 65 -8.36 -5.46 9.45
C THR A 65 -8.28 -5.47 10.97
N LEU A 66 -9.28 -4.86 11.63
CA LEU A 66 -9.39 -4.78 13.08
C LEU A 66 -10.66 -5.45 13.56
N VAL A 67 -10.57 -6.17 14.68
CA VAL A 67 -11.73 -6.58 15.48
C VAL A 67 -11.59 -5.99 16.87
N TYR A 68 -12.62 -5.29 17.34
CA TYR A 68 -12.61 -4.66 18.66
C TYR A 68 -13.99 -4.71 19.32
N ARG A 69 -14.03 -4.55 20.64
CA ARG A 69 -15.29 -4.48 21.39
C ARG A 69 -15.66 -3.05 21.72
N GLY A 70 -16.91 -2.69 21.47
CA GLY A 70 -17.46 -1.35 21.64
C GLY A 70 -17.62 -0.96 23.10
N ASP A 71 -16.53 -0.66 23.83
CA ASP A 71 -16.58 -0.18 25.22
C ASP A 71 -17.25 1.21 25.31
N ARG A 72 -18.60 1.24 25.20
CA ARG A 72 -19.45 2.42 25.17
C ARG A 72 -18.98 3.49 24.18
N GLY A 73 -18.41 3.06 23.05
CA GLY A 73 -17.92 3.92 21.97
C GLY A 73 -16.53 4.53 22.17
N ARG A 74 -15.89 4.36 23.34
CA ARG A 74 -14.56 4.94 23.62
C ARG A 74 -13.49 4.46 22.66
N VAL A 75 -13.49 3.15 22.37
CA VAL A 75 -12.56 2.52 21.43
C VAL A 75 -12.70 3.13 20.04
N ARG A 76 -13.94 3.35 19.56
CA ARG A 76 -14.20 3.96 18.25
C ARG A 76 -13.66 5.38 18.17
N GLN A 77 -13.84 6.17 19.22
CA GLN A 77 -13.27 7.51 19.27
C GLN A 77 -11.74 7.49 19.24
N GLN A 78 -11.11 6.60 19.99
CA GLN A 78 -9.65 6.45 19.99
C GLN A 78 -9.13 5.99 18.62
N LEU A 79 -9.79 5.03 17.99
CA LEU A 79 -9.47 4.58 16.63
C LEU A 79 -9.56 5.72 15.62
N ALA A 80 -10.64 6.49 15.63
CA ALA A 80 -10.83 7.63 14.74
C ALA A 80 -9.77 8.73 14.98
N GLN A 81 -9.44 9.01 16.24
CA GLN A 81 -8.39 9.97 16.58
C GLN A 81 -7.03 9.51 16.08
N THR A 82 -6.67 8.24 16.30
CA THR A 82 -5.42 7.68 15.77
C THR A 82 -5.39 7.71 14.25
N GLN A 83 -6.46 7.32 13.55
CA GLN A 83 -6.54 7.41 12.08
C GLN A 83 -6.33 8.84 11.56
N THR A 84 -6.75 9.86 12.33
CA THR A 84 -6.54 11.27 11.97
C THR A 84 -5.05 11.66 11.92
N ASP A 85 -4.20 11.00 12.72
CA ASP A 85 -2.74 11.22 12.71
C ASP A 85 -2.06 10.57 11.48
N TYR A 86 -2.81 9.77 10.71
CA TYR A 86 -2.37 9.04 9.52
C TYR A 86 -3.30 9.28 8.32
N LEU A 87 -3.93 10.46 8.23
CA LEU A 87 -4.86 10.82 7.14
C LEU A 87 -4.27 10.66 5.73
N LYS A 88 -2.95 10.80 5.57
CA LYS A 88 -2.29 10.62 4.28
C LYS A 88 -2.19 9.15 3.88
N GLU A 89 -2.09 8.28 4.88
CA GLU A 89 -1.93 6.85 4.69
C GLU A 89 -3.27 6.11 4.65
N VAL A 90 -4.29 6.58 5.37
CA VAL A 90 -5.63 5.96 5.41
C VAL A 90 -6.50 6.52 4.29
N ILE A 91 -6.78 5.68 3.29
CA ILE A 91 -7.59 6.04 2.12
C ILE A 91 -9.09 5.98 2.46
N SER A 92 -9.51 4.92 3.17
CA SER A 92 -10.89 4.76 3.59
C SER A 92 -11.00 3.78 4.76
N SER A 93 -12.15 3.80 5.44
CA SER A 93 -12.52 2.84 6.48
C SER A 93 -13.92 2.30 6.22
N GLN A 94 -14.08 0.98 6.31
CA GLN A 94 -15.38 0.31 6.33
C GLN A 94 -15.61 -0.29 7.72
N HIS A 95 -16.77 -0.03 8.29
CA HIS A 95 -17.15 -0.48 9.62
C HIS A 95 -18.40 -1.38 9.58
N VAL A 96 -18.38 -2.48 10.34
CA VAL A 96 -19.50 -3.42 10.47
C VAL A 96 -19.67 -3.82 11.94
N PHE A 97 -20.92 -3.76 12.43
CA PHE A 97 -21.26 -4.31 13.74
C PHE A 97 -21.34 -5.84 13.68
N LEU A 98 -20.73 -6.50 14.66
CA LEU A 98 -20.82 -7.94 14.88
C LEU A 98 -21.71 -8.22 16.10
N GLU A 99 -21.91 -9.50 16.41
CA GLU A 99 -22.56 -9.93 17.64
C GLU A 99 -21.73 -9.56 18.89
N ASP A 100 -22.33 -9.66 20.08
CA ASP A 100 -21.64 -9.48 21.37
C ASP A 100 -20.89 -8.15 21.55
N ASP A 101 -21.44 -7.07 21.00
CA ASP A 101 -20.86 -5.71 21.06
C ASP A 101 -19.47 -5.63 20.41
N GLN A 102 -19.20 -6.52 19.46
CA GLN A 102 -17.99 -6.49 18.66
C GLN A 102 -18.17 -5.68 17.38
N SER A 103 -17.07 -5.27 16.79
CA SER A 103 -17.04 -4.55 15.52
C SER A 103 -15.85 -4.99 14.71
N LEU A 104 -16.08 -5.14 13.40
CA LEU A 104 -15.05 -5.32 12.40
C LEU A 104 -14.83 -3.97 11.70
N GLU A 105 -13.58 -3.60 11.51
CA GLU A 105 -13.21 -2.43 10.73
C GLU A 105 -12.10 -2.79 9.74
N VAL A 106 -12.24 -2.36 8.50
CA VAL A 106 -11.24 -2.58 7.44
C VAL A 106 -10.82 -1.23 6.91
N LEU A 107 -9.54 -0.89 7.07
CA LEU A 107 -8.93 0.32 6.54
C LEU A 107 -8.24 -0.01 5.22
N LEU A 108 -8.54 0.73 4.16
CA LEU A 108 -7.69 0.76 2.96
C LEU A 108 -6.55 1.75 3.22
N VAL A 109 -5.31 1.31 3.04
CA VAL A 109 -4.13 2.13 3.34
C VAL A 109 -3.12 2.15 2.19
N GLN A 110 -2.40 3.25 2.05
CA GLN A 110 -1.22 3.36 1.21
C GLN A 110 -0.22 4.34 1.79
N GLY A 111 1.03 3.93 1.95
CA GLY A 111 2.07 4.80 2.47
C GLY A 111 3.41 4.07 2.63
N PRO A 112 4.44 4.77 3.16
CA PRO A 112 5.71 4.13 3.47
C PRO A 112 5.52 2.95 4.43
N ALA A 113 6.21 1.84 4.20
CA ALA A 113 6.09 0.64 5.02
C ALA A 113 6.24 0.92 6.53
N MET A 114 7.18 1.80 6.90
CA MET A 114 7.37 2.23 8.29
C MET A 114 6.14 2.92 8.86
N ARG A 115 5.52 3.83 8.10
CA ARG A 115 4.32 4.57 8.52
C ARG A 115 3.11 3.65 8.69
N LEU A 116 2.94 2.68 7.79
CA LEU A 116 1.87 1.68 7.90
C LEU A 116 2.06 0.79 9.13
N LYS A 117 3.31 0.44 9.45
CA LYS A 117 3.64 -0.29 10.68
C LYS A 117 3.36 0.55 11.93
N GLU A 118 3.77 1.81 11.96
CA GLU A 118 3.49 2.74 13.06
C GLU A 118 1.98 2.91 13.30
N LEU A 119 1.19 3.05 12.23
CA LEU A 119 -0.27 3.07 12.29
C LEU A 119 -0.80 1.80 12.97
N CYS A 120 -0.35 0.62 12.51
CA CYS A 120 -0.78 -0.66 13.08
C CYS A 120 -0.40 -0.79 14.57
N ASP A 121 0.80 -0.35 14.95
CA ASP A 121 1.26 -0.41 16.33
C ASP A 121 0.48 0.56 17.23
N ALA A 122 0.18 1.77 16.75
CA ALA A 122 -0.67 2.74 17.43
C ALA A 122 -2.09 2.22 17.63
N LEU A 123 -2.70 1.64 16.58
CA LEU A 123 -4.03 1.04 16.65
C LEU A 123 -4.06 -0.17 17.59
N ARG A 124 -3.04 -1.03 17.56
CA ARG A 124 -2.92 -2.18 18.47
C ARG A 124 -2.78 -1.77 19.93
N GLY A 125 -2.19 -0.61 20.20
CA GLY A 125 -2.07 -0.04 21.56
C GLY A 125 -3.40 0.41 22.17
N ILE A 126 -4.47 0.53 21.38
CA ILE A 126 -5.78 0.97 21.87
C ILE A 126 -6.45 -0.16 22.65
N ARG A 127 -6.81 0.14 23.90
CA ARG A 127 -7.53 -0.80 24.76
C ARG A 127 -8.87 -1.16 24.12
N GLY A 128 -9.12 -2.46 23.94
CA GLY A 128 -10.36 -2.99 23.36
C GLY A 128 -10.21 -3.48 21.92
N VAL A 129 -9.08 -3.21 21.27
CA VAL A 129 -8.69 -3.91 20.04
C VAL A 129 -8.26 -5.33 20.40
N HIS A 130 -8.92 -6.31 19.80
CA HIS A 130 -8.69 -7.74 20.04
C HIS A 130 -7.82 -8.38 18.97
N GLN A 131 -8.03 -7.98 17.71
CA GLN A 131 -7.29 -8.49 16.57
C GLN A 131 -6.94 -7.34 15.63
N LEU A 132 -5.73 -7.36 15.10
CA LEU A 132 -5.28 -6.46 14.05
C LEU A 132 -4.37 -7.23 13.09
N GLN A 133 -4.67 -7.17 11.79
CA GLN A 133 -3.82 -7.73 10.75
C GLN A 133 -3.62 -6.72 9.63
N LEU A 134 -2.36 -6.51 9.25
CA LEU A 134 -1.96 -5.78 8.06
C LEU A 134 -1.68 -6.78 6.95
N VAL A 135 -2.27 -6.56 5.78
CA VAL A 135 -1.91 -7.28 4.54
C VAL A 135 -1.46 -6.23 3.54
N THR A 136 -0.25 -6.39 3.01
CA THR A 136 0.37 -5.42 2.09
C THR A 136 0.54 -5.99 0.69
N THR A 137 0.66 -5.08 -0.26
CA THR A 137 0.98 -5.34 -1.66
C THR A 137 1.86 -4.22 -2.19
N THR A 138 2.63 -4.54 -3.23
CA THR A 138 3.49 -3.59 -3.96
C THR A 138 2.74 -2.88 -5.09
N ALA A 139 1.49 -3.28 -5.37
CA ALA A 139 0.62 -2.60 -6.31
C ALA A 139 0.04 -1.33 -5.66
N LEU A 140 0.21 -0.18 -6.30
CA LEU A 140 -0.14 1.12 -5.72
C LEU A 140 -1.39 1.71 -6.38
N LEU A 141 -2.19 2.41 -5.58
CA LEU A 141 -3.13 3.41 -6.05
C LEU A 141 -2.35 4.53 -6.75
N PRO A 142 -2.73 4.90 -7.99
CA PRO A 142 -2.11 6.03 -8.67
C PRO A 142 -2.37 7.33 -7.90
N PRO A 143 -1.59 8.39 -8.16
CA PRO A 143 -1.87 9.71 -7.58
C PRO A 143 -3.30 10.15 -7.91
N LEU A 144 -4.02 10.65 -6.90
CA LEU A 144 -5.41 11.10 -7.06
C LEU A 144 -5.54 12.37 -7.90
N HIS A 145 -4.49 13.20 -7.91
CA HIS A 145 -4.34 14.36 -8.78
C HIS A 145 -2.93 14.35 -9.37
N GLU A 146 -2.82 14.56 -10.68
CA GLU A 146 -1.55 14.91 -11.30
C GLU A 146 -1.13 16.28 -10.74
N GLN A 147 0.08 16.39 -10.21
CA GLN A 147 0.65 17.71 -9.98
C GLN A 147 1.02 18.27 -11.35
N ASP A 148 0.14 19.08 -11.93
CA ASP A 148 0.47 19.92 -13.08
C ASP A 148 1.68 20.80 -12.70
N GLY A 149 2.86 20.44 -13.21
CA GLY A 149 4.01 21.31 -13.42
C GLY A 149 4.52 22.13 -12.22
N LEU A 150 5.44 21.55 -11.44
CA LEU A 150 6.62 22.31 -10.99
C LEU A 150 7.74 22.10 -12.02
N GLU A 151 7.50 22.56 -13.25
CA GLU A 151 8.57 22.72 -14.23
C GLU A 151 9.18 24.12 -14.09
N ASP A 152 10.47 24.12 -13.76
CA ASP A 152 11.52 25.11 -14.04
C ASP A 152 11.43 26.52 -13.44
N GLY A 153 11.81 26.59 -12.17
CA GLY A 153 12.62 27.68 -11.65
C GLY A 153 14.11 27.52 -12.01
N ALA A 154 14.51 27.78 -13.27
CA ALA A 154 15.91 28.08 -13.62
C ALA A 154 16.10 28.57 -15.08
N SER A 155 15.92 29.87 -15.36
CA SER A 155 16.89 30.68 -16.14
C SER A 155 16.31 32.07 -16.49
N VAL A 156 16.34 33.00 -15.54
CA VAL A 156 16.39 34.43 -15.91
C VAL A 156 17.86 34.82 -15.95
N THR A 157 18.52 34.51 -17.07
CA THR A 157 19.82 35.11 -17.36
C THR A 157 19.61 36.54 -17.81
N SER A 158 20.01 37.45 -16.92
CA SER A 158 20.35 38.86 -17.16
C SER A 158 20.94 39.10 -18.56
N GLY A 159 20.11 39.58 -19.49
CA GLY A 159 20.53 40.23 -20.73
C GLY A 159 20.60 41.74 -20.51
N LYS A 160 21.82 42.25 -20.36
CA LYS A 160 22.16 43.67 -20.15
C LYS A 160 21.53 44.59 -21.21
N SER A 161 20.81 45.60 -20.74
CA SER A 161 20.61 46.86 -21.44
C SER A 161 21.96 47.51 -21.77
N ARG A 162 22.16 47.89 -23.04
CA ARG A 162 23.09 48.94 -23.45
C ARG A 162 22.73 49.47 -24.85
N THR A 163 21.69 50.29 -24.90
CA THR A 163 21.52 51.32 -25.93
C THR A 163 22.44 52.50 -25.63
N SER A 164 23.40 52.77 -26.52
CA SER A 164 23.99 54.09 -26.81
C SER A 164 25.27 53.91 -27.64
N LYS A 165 25.23 54.24 -28.92
CA LYS A 165 26.01 55.36 -29.48
C LYS A 165 25.73 55.56 -30.97
N ASP A 166 25.52 56.83 -31.27
CA ASP A 166 25.58 57.52 -32.56
C ASP A 166 26.72 57.06 -33.49
N VAL A 167 26.53 57.14 -34.81
CA VAL A 167 27.09 58.21 -35.68
C VAL A 167 26.82 57.90 -37.18
N ALA A 168 26.23 58.91 -37.82
CA ALA A 168 26.23 59.34 -39.23
C ALA A 168 26.92 58.53 -40.35
N ALA A 169 26.21 58.37 -41.47
CA ALA A 169 26.44 59.11 -42.73
C ALA A 169 25.24 58.92 -43.68
#